data_AF-A0A5B9VVB7-F1
#
_entry.id   AF-A0A5B9VVB7-F1
#
_cell.length_a   1.000
_cell.length_b   1.000
_cell.length_c   1.000
_cell.angle_alpha   90.00
_cell.angle_beta   90.00
_cell.angle_gamma   90.00
#
_symmetry.space_group_name_H-M   'P 1'
#
loop_
_entity.id
_entity.type
_entity.pdbx_description
1 polymer ?
#
loop_
_entity_poly.entity_id
_entity_poly.type
_entity_poly.pdbx_seq_one_letter_code
_entity_poly.pdbx_strand_id
1 'polypeptide(L)'
;MSLPMIGIAFWVASAIGGGYVAYHKGRSPIEGIVFGVVFGPLGMLTMAGLPARSPESRRRARSAASGADQGERDLVRAITERFSKTVSP
;
A
#
# COMPACT_ATOMS: atom_id res chain seq x y z
N MET A 1 -22.37 -12.51 -29.98
CA MET A 1 -20.96 -12.30 -29.55
C MET A 1 -20.95 -11.25 -28.43
N SER A 2 -20.98 -11.64 -27.15
CA SER A 2 -21.03 -10.64 -26.04
C SER A 2 -20.67 -11.15 -24.64
N LEU A 3 -20.60 -12.46 -24.42
CA LEU A 3 -20.21 -13.07 -23.13
C LEU A 3 -18.84 -12.60 -22.57
N PRO A 4 -17.76 -12.43 -23.36
CA PRO A 4 -16.47 -12.04 -22.78
C PRO A 4 -16.42 -10.58 -22.32
N MET A 5 -17.16 -9.68 -22.98
CA MET A 5 -17.19 -8.26 -22.62
C MET A 5 -17.87 -8.02 -21.26
N ILE A 6 -18.94 -8.77 -20.98
CA ILE A 6 -19.63 -8.72 -19.69
C ILE A 6 -18.70 -9.17 -18.56
N GLY A 7 -17.91 -10.23 -18.78
CA GLY A 7 -16.93 -10.69 -17.80
C GLY A 7 -15.88 -9.62 -17.49
N ILE A 8 -15.28 -9.02 -18.53
CA ILE A 8 -14.25 -7.98 -18.36
C ILE A 8 -14.80 -6.76 -17.62
N ALA A 9 -15.98 -6.28 -18.01
CA ALA A 9 -16.64 -5.16 -17.33
C ALA A 9 -16.88 -5.45 -15.85
N PHE A 10 -17.22 -6.69 -15.50
CA PHE A 10 -17.45 -7.13 -14.13
C PHE A 10 -16.16 -7.12 -13.28
N TRP A 11 -15.05 -7.57 -13.85
CA TRP A 11 -13.73 -7.51 -13.19
C TRP A 11 -13.24 -6.07 -13.02
N VAL A 12 -13.44 -5.22 -14.03
CA VAL A 12 -13.08 -3.80 -13.96
C VAL A 12 -13.92 -3.08 -12.90
N ALA A 13 -15.23 -3.32 -12.84
CA ALA A 13 -16.09 -2.77 -11.80
C ALA A 13 -15.69 -3.22 -10.40
N SER A 14 -15.30 -4.49 -10.24
CA SER A 14 -14.82 -5.04 -8.97
C SER A 14 -13.48 -4.41 -8.53
N ALA A 15 -12.58 -4.16 -9.47
CA ALA A 15 -11.31 -3.47 -9.23
C ALA A 15 -11.51 -2.02 -8.74
N ILE A 16 -12.35 -1.27 -9.47
CA ILE A 16 -12.68 0.12 -9.12
C ILE A 16 -13.42 0.17 -7.78
N GLY A 17 -14.40 -0.70 -7.58
CA GLY A 17 -15.16 -0.80 -6.33
C GLY A 17 -14.29 -1.17 -5.14
N GLY A 18 -13.39 -2.15 -5.28
CA GLY A 18 -12.43 -2.52 -4.26
C GLY A 18 -11.50 -1.36 -3.89
N GLY A 19 -10.99 -0.62 -4.87
CA GLY A 19 -10.17 0.58 -4.67
C GLY A 19 -10.92 1.70 -3.93
N TYR A 20 -12.17 1.97 -4.33
CA TYR A 20 -13.03 2.95 -3.70
C TYR A 20 -13.30 2.62 -2.23
N VAL A 21 -13.69 1.37 -1.95
CA VAL A 21 -13.93 0.88 -0.58
C VAL A 21 -12.67 0.96 0.27
N ALA A 22 -11.51 0.59 -0.28
CA ALA A 22 -10.24 0.69 0.44
C ALA A 22 -9.87 2.15 0.76
N TYR A 23 -10.08 3.08 -0.17
CA TYR A 23 -9.85 4.50 0.02
C TYR A 23 -10.72 5.06 1.17
N HIS A 24 -12.02 4.79 1.15
CA HIS A 24 -12.95 5.25 2.19
C HIS A 24 -12.66 4.63 3.56
N LYS A 25 -12.08 3.43 3.59
CA LYS A 25 -11.64 2.77 4.83
C LYS A 25 -10.25 3.19 5.30
N GLY A 26 -9.64 4.15 4.62
CA GLY A 26 -8.33 4.66 4.93
C GLY A 26 -7.20 3.64 4.75
N ARG A 27 -7.42 2.63 3.91
CA ARG A 27 -6.43 1.63 3.46
C ARG A 27 -5.78 2.09 2.15
N SER A 28 -4.80 1.34 1.68
CA SER A 28 -4.16 1.66 0.39
C SER A 28 -5.17 1.42 -0.74
N PRO A 29 -5.44 2.40 -1.62
CA PRO A 29 -6.31 2.19 -2.78
C PRO A 29 -5.80 1.06 -3.68
N ILE A 30 -4.47 0.91 -3.77
CA ILE A 30 -3.81 -0.14 -4.55
C ILE A 30 -4.12 -1.52 -3.97
N GLU A 31 -4.14 -1.69 -2.64
CA GLU A 31 -4.58 -2.96 -2.02
C GLU A 31 -6.03 -3.28 -2.45
N GLY A 32 -6.92 -2.30 -2.40
CA GLY A 32 -8.32 -2.48 -2.81
C GLY A 32 -8.48 -2.88 -4.27
N ILE A 33 -7.71 -2.26 -5.17
CA ILE A 33 -7.71 -2.58 -6.61
C ILE A 33 -7.17 -4.00 -6.83
N VAL A 34 -6.05 -4.36 -6.21
CA VAL A 34 -5.44 -5.69 -6.34
C VAL A 34 -6.40 -6.77 -5.83
N PHE A 35 -7.03 -6.57 -4.68
CA PHE A 35 -8.03 -7.50 -4.17
C PHE A 35 -9.23 -7.63 -5.13
N GLY A 36 -9.73 -6.52 -5.67
CA GLY A 36 -10.82 -6.53 -6.65
C GLY A 36 -10.46 -7.15 -8.00
N VAL A 37 -9.20 -7.08 -8.45
CA VAL A 37 -8.72 -7.72 -9.69
C VAL A 37 -8.38 -9.20 -9.50
N VAL A 38 -7.92 -9.62 -8.33
CA VAL A 38 -7.51 -11.01 -8.07
C VAL A 38 -8.69 -11.89 -7.65
N PHE A 39 -9.55 -11.37 -6.76
CA PHE A 39 -10.69 -12.10 -6.20
C PHE A 39 -12.04 -11.64 -6.78
N GLY A 40 -12.02 -10.64 -7.66
CA GLY A 40 -13.23 -10.14 -8.32
C GLY A 40 -14.20 -9.53 -7.31
N PRO A 41 -15.51 -9.83 -7.43
CA PRO A 41 -16.52 -9.31 -6.49
C PRO A 41 -16.27 -9.78 -5.05
N LEU A 42 -15.71 -10.99 -4.86
CA LEU A 42 -15.39 -11.52 -3.54
C LEU A 42 -14.29 -10.68 -2.87
N GLY A 43 -13.32 -10.21 -3.64
CA GLY A 43 -12.28 -9.30 -3.17
C GLY A 43 -12.83 -7.96 -2.73
N MET A 44 -13.78 -7.42 -3.50
CA MET A 44 -14.48 -6.20 -3.11
C MET A 44 -15.29 -6.39 -1.82
N LEU A 45 -16.05 -7.48 -1.69
CA LEU A 45 -16.89 -7.75 -0.51
C LEU A 45 -16.06 -7.98 0.75
N THR A 46 -14.95 -8.73 0.66
CA THR A 46 -14.04 -8.92 1.79
C THR A 46 -13.42 -7.59 2.22
N MET A 47 -12.99 -6.75 1.27
CA MET A 47 -12.52 -5.39 1.57
C MET A 47 -13.62 -4.52 2.20
N ALA A 48 -14.88 -4.70 1.79
CA ALA A 48 -16.07 -4.05 2.34
C ALA A 48 -16.48 -4.58 3.73
N GLY A 49 -16.04 -5.78 4.12
CA GLY A 49 -16.20 -6.29 5.49
C GLY A 49 -15.10 -5.85 6.46
N LEU A 50 -13.92 -5.48 5.96
CA LEU A 50 -12.79 -5.13 6.82
C LEU A 50 -13.01 -3.84 7.62
N PRO A 51 -12.61 -3.76 8.90
CA PRO A 51 -12.71 -2.52 9.65
C PRO A 51 -11.85 -1.42 9.01
N ALA A 52 -12.32 -0.18 9.12
CA ALA A 52 -11.57 1.00 8.71
C ALA A 52 -10.25 1.07 9.50
N ARG A 53 -9.15 1.46 8.85
CA ARG A 53 -7.88 1.66 9.56
C ARG A 53 -8.04 2.83 10.52
N SER A 54 -7.83 2.57 11.82
CA SER A 54 -7.76 3.65 12.79
C SER A 54 -6.59 4.59 12.43
N PRO A 55 -6.70 5.89 12.74
CA PRO A 55 -5.62 6.85 12.53
C PRO A 55 -4.35 6.44 13.29
N GLU A 56 -4.47 5.71 14.40
CA GLU A 56 -3.35 5.19 15.18
C GLU A 56 -2.57 4.10 14.42
N SER A 57 -3.26 3.15 13.80
CA SER A 57 -2.65 2.10 12.98
C SER A 57 -1.94 2.68 11.76
N ARG A 58 -2.49 3.75 11.16
CA ARG A 58 -1.86 4.47 10.05
C ARG A 58 -0.59 5.19 10.52
N ARG A 59 -0.61 5.81 11.71
CA ARG A 59 0.58 6.43 12.31
C ARG A 59 1.67 5.41 12.56
N ARG A 60 1.35 4.26 13.18
CA ARG A 60 2.32 3.18 13.44
C ARG A 60 2.94 2.64 12.14
N ALA A 61 2.13 2.38 11.11
CA ALA A 61 2.64 1.91 9.82
C ALA A 61 3.58 2.93 9.15
N ARG A 62 3.24 4.22 9.22
CA ARG A 62 4.07 5.30 8.66
C ARG A 62 5.34 5.54 9.49
N SER A 63 5.25 5.47 10.81
CA SER A 63 6.41 5.54 11.72
C SER A 63 7.37 4.36 11.50
N ALA A 64 6.85 3.16 11.26
CA ALA A 64 7.66 1.99 10.94
C ALA A 64 8.37 2.14 9.58
N ALA A 65 7.67 2.64 8.55
CA ALA A 65 8.27 2.89 7.24
C ALA A 65 9.30 4.04 7.28
N SER A 66 9.01 5.11 8.03
CA SER A 66 9.92 6.25 8.18
C SER A 66 11.15 5.90 9.02
N GLY A 67 11.03 5.00 9.99
CA GLY A 67 12.16 4.53 10.80
C GLY A 67 13.16 3.71 9.97
N ALA A 68 12.69 2.96 8.98
CA ALA A 68 13.57 2.22 8.08
C ALA A 68 14.39 3.15 7.16
N ASP A 69 13.74 4.16 6.55
CA ASP A 69 14.43 5.15 5.69
C ASP A 69 15.41 6.02 6.49
N GLN A 70 15.04 6.37 7.73
CA GLN A 70 15.89 7.17 8.62
C GLN A 70 17.14 6.39 9.04
N GLY A 71 17.00 5.11 9.38
CA GLY A 71 18.13 4.26 9.77
C GLY A 71 19.14 4.06 8.65
N GLU A 72 18.67 3.94 7.40
CA GLU A 72 19.56 3.84 6.24
C GLU A 72 20.36 5.14 6.03
N ARG A 73 19.69 6.30 6.11
CA ARG A 73 20.36 7.61 6.01
C ARG A 73 21.37 7.85 7.12
N ASP A 74 21.03 7.46 8.34
CA ASP A 74 21.93 7.61 9.50
C ASP A 74 23.17 6.70 9.35
N LEU A 75 23.00 5.50 8.80
CA LEU A 75 24.10 4.57 8.53
C LEU A 75 25.00 5.08 7.39
N VAL A 76 24.42 5.57 6.29
CA VAL A 76 25.17 6.20 5.20
C VAL A 76 25.94 7.43 5.70
N ARG A 77 25.32 8.25 6.56
CA ARG A 77 25.96 9.41 7.18
C ARG A 77 27.11 8.99 8.09
N ALA A 78 26.92 7.98 8.93
CA ALA A 78 27.94 7.47 9.84
C ALA A 78 29.14 6.90 9.07
N ILE A 79 28.90 6.17 7.98
CA ILE A 79 29.94 5.68 7.09
C ILE A 79 30.70 6.87 6.49
N THR A 80 30.00 7.85 5.94
CA THR A 80 30.60 9.03 5.31
C THR A 80 31.45 9.85 6.30
N GLU A 81 30.96 10.08 7.51
CA GLU A 81 31.74 10.75 8.57
C GLU A 81 33.00 9.96 8.95
N ARG A 82 32.86 8.64 9.07
CA ARG A 82 33.99 7.78 9.45
C ARG A 82 35.07 7.79 8.38
N PHE A 83 34.69 7.69 7.10
CA PHE A 83 35.62 7.80 5.98
C PHE A 83 36.29 9.17 5.91
N SER A 84 35.53 10.25 6.09
CA SER A 84 36.05 11.62 6.12
C SER A 84 37.14 11.80 7.18
N LYS A 85 36.94 11.28 8.40
CA LYS A 85 37.93 11.36 9.49
C LYS A 85 39.20 10.54 9.23
N THR A 86 39.11 9.43 8.50
CA THR A 86 40.29 8.61 8.15
C THR A 86 41.10 9.15 6.97
N VAL A 87 40.51 10.00 6.12
CA VAL A 87 41.15 10.49 4.89
C VAL A 87 41.76 11.90 5.07
N SER A 88 41.50 12.57 6.19
CA SER A 88 42.14 13.84 6.51
C SER A 88 43.49 13.59 7.25
N PRO A 89 44.65 13.88 6.64
CA PRO A 89 45.97 13.80 7.28
C PRO A 89 46.17 14.89 8.34
#